data_AF-A0A849QRK2-F1
#
_entry.id   AF-A0A849QRK2-F1
#
_cell.length_a   1.000
_cell.length_b   1.000
_cell.length_c   1.000
_cell.angle_alpha   90.00
_cell.angle_beta   90.00
_cell.angle_gamma   90.00
#
_symmetry.space_group_name_H-M   'P 1'
#
loop_
_entity.id
_entity.type
_entity.pdbx_description
1 polymer ?
#
loop_
_entity_poly.entity_id
_entity_poly.type
_entity_poly.pdbx_seq_one_letter_code
_entity_poly.pdbx_strand_id
1 'polypeptide(L)'
;MVSKTVDQNAFKTASPKYWVGLIITHLLIPLVLLISGWDLGWWQGWLYSALIVVAGIGTRIWAEKRHPGLLAERGKFGKAQDVKSWDKVLSPLMAVS
;
A
#
# COMPACT_ATOMS: atom_id res chain seq x y z
N MET A 1 3.63 -16.54 36.64
CA MET A 1 2.95 -16.28 35.36
C MET A 1 3.58 -15.06 34.73
N VAL A 2 4.39 -15.26 33.69
CA VAL A 2 5.17 -14.17 33.05
C VAL A 2 4.23 -13.38 32.15
N SER A 3 3.93 -12.15 32.57
CA SER A 3 3.19 -11.19 31.77
C SER A 3 4.05 -10.85 30.54
N LYS A 4 3.68 -11.40 29.38
CA LYS A 4 4.26 -11.01 28.10
C LYS A 4 3.87 -9.55 27.89
N THR A 5 4.82 -8.66 28.13
CA THR A 5 4.78 -7.27 27.70
C THR A 5 4.43 -7.26 26.22
N VAL A 6 3.17 -6.92 25.91
CA VAL A 6 2.71 -6.69 24.54
C VAL A 6 3.57 -5.58 23.98
N ASP A 7 4.44 -5.96 23.05
CA ASP A 7 5.38 -5.10 22.35
C ASP A 7 4.59 -3.95 21.71
N GLN A 8 4.65 -2.77 22.34
CA GLN A 8 3.97 -1.55 21.88
C GLN A 8 4.52 -1.05 20.52
N ASN A 9 5.53 -1.73 19.98
CA ASN A 9 6.03 -1.59 18.62
C ASN A 9 5.10 -2.13 17.53
N ALA A 10 3.99 -2.81 17.89
CA ALA A 10 2.96 -3.26 16.96
C ALA A 10 2.21 -2.10 16.26
N PHE A 11 2.33 -0.87 16.79
CA PHE A 11 1.85 0.36 16.16
C PHE A 11 2.95 1.08 15.36
N LYS A 12 3.90 0.35 14.76
CA LYS A 12 4.63 0.91 13.62
C LYS A 12 3.68 0.99 12.43
N THR A 13 2.81 2.00 12.45
CA THR A 13 2.15 2.56 11.27
C THR A 13 3.19 2.58 10.16
N ALA A 14 2.85 2.03 8.99
CA ALA A 14 3.79 1.89 7.90
C ALA A 14 4.56 3.21 7.71
N SER A 15 5.88 3.12 7.49
CA SER A 15 6.76 4.29 7.43
C SER A 15 6.10 5.42 6.65
N PRO A 16 6.09 6.67 7.13
CA PRO A 16 5.41 7.79 6.45
C PRO A 16 5.79 7.90 4.97
N LYS A 17 7.02 7.53 4.62
CA LYS A 17 7.53 7.47 3.25
C LYS A 17 6.79 6.45 2.36
N TYR A 18 6.40 5.31 2.92
CA TYR A 18 5.61 4.29 2.22
C TYR A 18 4.21 4.82 1.91
N TRP A 19 3.57 5.47 2.88
CA TRP A 19 2.26 6.11 2.68
C TRP A 19 2.31 7.22 1.63
N VAL A 20 3.33 8.08 1.67
CA VAL A 20 3.53 9.13 0.65
C VAL A 20 3.68 8.53 -0.75
N GLY A 21 4.54 7.51 -0.92
CA GLY A 21 4.70 6.84 -2.21
C GLY A 21 3.41 6.21 -2.72
N LEU A 22 2.66 5.56 -1.82
CA LEU A 22 1.39 4.91 -2.12
C LEU A 22 0.33 5.93 -2.58
N ILE A 23 0.22 7.07 -1.89
CA ILE A 23 -0.67 8.17 -2.28
C ILE A 23 -0.29 8.69 -3.66
N ILE A 24 1.00 8.95 -3.92
CA ILE A 24 1.48 9.45 -5.21
C ILE A 24 1.13 8.48 -6.34
N THR A 25 1.41 7.18 -6.18
CA THR A 25 1.07 6.18 -7.20
C THR A 25 -0.43 6.10 -7.46
N HIS A 26 -1.26 6.16 -6.41
CA HIS A 26 -2.72 6.11 -6.56
C HIS A 26 -3.30 7.39 -7.14
N LEU A 27 -2.62 8.53 -7.01
CA LEU A 27 -2.98 9.77 -7.71
C LEU A 27 -2.58 9.76 -9.18
N LEU A 28 -1.51 9.04 -9.53
CA LEU A 28 -1.00 8.99 -10.91
C LEU A 28 -2.03 8.35 -11.86
N ILE A 29 -2.72 7.29 -11.42
CA ILE A 29 -3.74 6.58 -12.21
C ILE A 29 -4.88 7.50 -12.67
N PRO A 30 -5.60 8.19 -11.77
CA PRO A 30 -6.67 9.12 -12.15
C PRO A 30 -6.12 10.33 -12.91
N LEU A 31 -4.90 10.79 -12.61
CA LEU A 31 -4.27 11.90 -13.33
C LEU A 31 -4.07 11.57 -14.81
N VAL A 32 -3.58 10.36 -15.13
CA VAL A 32 -3.42 9.90 -16.51
C VAL A 32 -4.77 9.81 -17.21
N LEU A 33 -5.79 9.25 -16.54
CA LEU A 33 -7.17 9.16 -17.05
C LEU A 33 -7.77 10.54 -17.37
N LEU A 34 -7.57 11.53 -16.49
CA LEU A 34 -8.05 12.90 -16.70
C LEU A 34 -7.32 13.59 -17.86
N ILE A 35 -6.00 13.44 -17.96
CA ILE A 35 -5.21 14.02 -19.04
C ILE A 35 -5.59 13.40 -20.40
N SER A 36 -5.93 12.10 -20.44
CA SER A 36 -6.40 11.44 -21.66
C SER A 36 -7.72 12.01 -22.19
N GLY A 37 -8.57 12.58 -21.33
CA GLY A 37 -9.82 13.21 -21.75
C GLY A 37 -9.64 14.61 -22.34
N TRP A 38 -8.57 15.33 -21.96
CA TRP A 38 -8.30 16.75 -22.27
C TRP A 38 -9.45 17.75 -21.99
N ASP A 39 -10.52 17.27 -21.34
CA ASP A 39 -11.72 18.02 -21.03
C ASP A 39 -11.82 18.21 -19.51
N LEU A 40 -11.54 19.43 -19.05
CA LEU A 40 -11.63 19.80 -17.63
C LEU A 40 -13.08 19.96 -17.16
N GLY A 41 -14.04 20.08 -18.08
CA GLY A 41 -15.49 20.15 -17.82
C GLY A 41 -16.12 18.79 -17.58
N TRP A 42 -15.38 17.70 -17.77
CA TRP A 42 -15.86 16.34 -17.60
C TRP A 42 -16.02 15.97 -16.13
N TRP A 43 -17.14 16.39 -15.54
CA TRP A 43 -17.49 16.13 -14.13
C TRP A 43 -17.44 14.64 -13.74
N GLN A 44 -17.79 13.74 -14.67
CA GLN A 44 -17.68 12.30 -14.42
C GLN A 44 -16.23 11.86 -14.24
N GLY A 45 -15.28 12.42 -15.00
CA GLY A 45 -13.85 12.13 -14.84
C GLY A 45 -13.33 12.50 -13.46
N TRP A 46 -13.79 13.63 -12.92
CA TRP A 46 -13.51 14.04 -11.54
C TRP A 46 -14.13 13.11 -10.50
N LEU A 47 -15.40 12.71 -10.68
CA LEU A 47 -16.09 11.79 -9.78
C LEU A 47 -15.40 10.41 -9.76
N TYR A 48 -15.08 9.85 -10.93
CA TYR A 48 -14.36 8.58 -11.04
C TYR A 48 -12.95 8.67 -10.46
N SER A 49 -12.25 9.79 -10.65
CA SER A 49 -10.94 10.01 -10.02
C SER A 49 -11.02 9.99 -8.50
N ALA A 50 -11.98 10.73 -7.93
CA ALA A 50 -12.20 10.74 -6.49
C ALA A 50 -12.54 9.33 -5.97
N LEU A 51 -13.40 8.58 -6.67
CA LEU A 51 -13.75 7.22 -6.31
C LEU A 51 -12.54 6.28 -6.33
N ILE A 52 -11.67 6.36 -7.34
CA ILE A 52 -10.46 5.53 -7.44
C ILE A 52 -9.51 5.81 -6.26
N VAL A 53 -9.30 7.09 -5.94
CA VAL A 53 -8.42 7.49 -4.83
C VAL A 53 -9.00 7.02 -3.49
N VAL A 54 -10.30 7.25 -3.27
CA VAL A 54 -10.99 6.86 -2.03
C VAL A 54 -11.05 5.34 -1.89
N ALA A 55 -11.34 4.60 -2.96
CA ALA A 55 -11.35 3.14 -2.93
C ALA A 55 -9.94 2.58 -2.68
N GLY A 56 -8.91 3.11 -3.35
CA GLY A 56 -7.54 2.61 -3.20
C GLY A 56 -6.96 2.89 -1.81
N ILE A 57 -7.11 4.12 -1.32
CA ILE A 57 -6.54 4.55 -0.04
C ILE A 57 -7.45 4.16 1.13
N GLY A 58 -8.76 4.41 0.99
CA GLY A 58 -9.76 4.16 2.04
C GLY A 58 -9.86 2.69 2.41
N THR A 59 -9.78 1.78 1.44
CA THR A 59 -9.76 0.33 1.74
C THR A 59 -8.54 -0.06 2.55
N ARG A 60 -7.37 0.54 2.29
CA ARG A 60 -6.14 0.29 3.03
C ARG A 60 -6.18 0.86 4.44
N ILE A 61 -6.67 2.09 4.61
CA ILE A 61 -6.89 2.69 5.94
C ILE A 61 -7.90 1.88 6.74
N TRP A 62 -9.00 1.44 6.11
CA TRP A 62 -10.03 0.64 6.77
C TRP A 62 -9.51 -0.75 7.17
N ALA A 63 -8.71 -1.39 6.31
CA ALA A 63 -8.04 -2.65 6.61
C ALA A 63 -7.05 -2.51 7.79
N GLU A 64 -6.25 -1.43 7.83
CA GLU A 64 -5.37 -1.14 8.98
C GLU A 64 -6.16 -0.86 10.26
N LYS A 65 -7.30 -0.16 10.17
CA LYS A 65 -8.18 0.08 11.33
C LYS A 65 -8.81 -1.20 11.87
N ARG A 66 -9.21 -2.13 10.99
CA ARG A 66 -9.86 -3.38 11.39
C ARG A 66 -8.86 -4.42 11.91
N HIS A 67 -7.66 -4.45 11.34
CA HIS A 67 -6.58 -5.36 11.73
C HIS A 67 -5.24 -4.60 11.80
N PRO A 68 -4.96 -3.93 12.93
CA PRO A 68 -3.72 -3.20 13.10
C PRO A 68 -2.54 -4.18 13.07
N GLY A 69 -1.54 -3.90 12.22
CA GLY A 69 -0.33 -4.72 12.08
C GLY A 69 -0.29 -5.60 10.83
N LEU A 70 -1.40 -5.79 10.10
CA LEU A 70 -1.43 -6.61 8.88
C LEU A 70 -0.51 -6.05 7.79
N LEU A 71 -0.47 -4.72 7.60
CA LEU A 71 0.48 -4.10 6.67
C LEU A 71 1.92 -4.07 7.19
N ALA A 72 2.14 -4.10 8.51
CA ALA A 72 3.48 -4.17 9.10
C ALA A 72 4.08 -5.58 8.97
N GLU A 73 3.27 -6.63 9.09
CA GLU A 73 3.66 -8.01 8.76
C GLU A 73 3.88 -8.18 7.26
N ARG A 74 2.99 -7.64 6.42
CA ARG A 74 3.11 -7.71 4.96
C ARG A 74 4.27 -6.88 4.41
N GLY A 75 4.62 -5.76 5.04
CA GLY A 75 5.80 -4.94 4.69
C GLY A 75 7.14 -5.56 5.09
N LYS A 76 7.14 -6.64 5.88
CA LYS A 76 8.34 -7.46 6.14
C LYS A 76 8.60 -8.50 5.05
N PHE A 77 7.66 -8.73 4.12
CA PHE A 77 7.94 -9.53 2.93
C PHE A 77 8.98 -8.79 2.08
N GLY A 78 10.19 -9.34 2.03
CA GLY A 78 11.38 -8.72 1.41
C GLY A 78 12.46 -8.26 2.40
N LYS A 79 12.18 -8.23 3.71
CA LYS A 79 13.17 -7.95 4.78
C LYS A 79 13.34 -9.10 5.78
N ALA A 80 12.97 -10.32 5.39
CA ALA A 80 13.46 -11.48 6.11
C ALA A 80 14.99 -11.50 5.94
N GLN A 81 15.69 -11.14 7.01
CA GLN A 81 17.13 -10.94 7.08
C GLN A 81 17.92 -12.27 6.94
N ASP A 82 17.19 -13.38 6.80
CA ASP A 82 17.70 -14.74 6.70
C ASP A 82 17.17 -15.46 5.44
N VAL A 83 16.95 -14.72 4.35
CA VAL A 83 16.61 -15.32 3.05
C VAL A 83 17.90 -15.56 2.28
N LYS A 84 18.19 -16.84 2.04
CA LYS A 84 19.37 -17.31 1.30
C LYS A 84 19.44 -16.63 -0.06
N SER A 85 20.63 -16.23 -0.50
CA SER A 85 20.85 -15.37 -1.68
C SER A 85 20.15 -15.83 -2.96
N TRP A 86 19.99 -17.14 -3.14
CA TRP A 86 19.29 -17.75 -4.27
C TRP A 86 17.77 -17.55 -4.25
N ASP A 87 17.16 -17.58 -3.06
CA ASP A 87 15.72 -17.42 -2.87
C ASP A 87 15.27 -15.97 -3.16
N LYS A 88 16.17 -15.02 -2.92
CA LYS A 88 16.01 -13.60 -3.28
C LYS A 88 15.92 -13.35 -4.80
N VAL A 89 16.51 -14.24 -5.61
CA VAL A 89 16.48 -14.16 -7.09
C VAL A 89 15.31 -14.98 -7.64
N LEU A 90 15.00 -16.12 -7.03
CA LEU A 90 13.89 -17.00 -7.42
C LEU A 90 12.51 -16.39 -7.15
N SER A 91 12.33 -15.71 -6.02
CA SER A 91 11.06 -15.08 -5.64
C SER A 91 10.48 -14.14 -6.71
N PRO A 92 11.24 -13.17 -7.28
CA PRO A 92 10.71 -12.31 -8.34
C PRO A 92 10.53 -13.03 -9.68
N LEU A 93 11.28 -14.09 -9.96
CA LEU A 93 11.13 -14.88 -11.19
C LEU A 93 9.84 -15.72 -11.18
N MET A 94 9.47 -16.25 -10.01
CA MET A 94 8.17 -16.93 -9.80
C MET A 94 6.97 -15.99 -9.91
N ALA A 95 7.13 -14.71 -9.55
CA ALA A 95 6.04 -13.73 -9.64
C ALA A 95 5.71 -13.29 -11.08
N VAL A 96 6.56 -13.64 -12.05
CA VAL A 96 6.45 -13.23 -13.47
C VAL A 96 5.98 -14.40 -14.37
N SER A 97 5.87 -15.63 -13.85
CA SER A 97 5.37 -16.80 -14.60
C SER A 97 3.87 -17.00 -14.46
#